data_AF-A0A0L0W244-F1
#
_entry.id   AF-A0A0L0W244-F1
#
_cell.length_a   1.000
_cell.length_b   1.000
_cell.length_c   1.000
_cell.angle_alpha   90.00
_cell.angle_beta   90.00
_cell.angle_gamma   90.00
#
_symmetry.space_group_name_H-M   'P 1'
#
loop_
_entity.id
_entity.type
_entity.pdbx_description
1 polymer ?
#
loop_
_entity_poly.entity_id
_entity_poly.type
_entity_poly.pdbx_seq_one_letter_code
_entity_poly.pdbx_strand_id
1 'polypeptide(L)'
;MKNQFDKHVKETPRWSVGDEVWLSSRNIATTRPTAKLEHRWLGPFPISKQISKSAYQLTLPLSMRGTHPVFHVSVLRKHALDTIGGRGYEEPAPVQIEGEDEWEVEEILNCKKRGKRREYLVAWKGYGPEANSWEPENNLTNSKELLDDFNKKFPEAATKYKRTRRRK
;
A
#
# COMPACT_ATOMS: atom_id res chain seq x y z
N MET A 1 -29.96 19.60 38.23
CA MET A 1 -29.66 18.16 37.98
C MET A 1 -28.89 17.96 36.68
N LYS A 2 -29.38 18.45 35.53
CA LYS A 2 -28.72 18.32 34.21
C LYS A 2 -27.27 18.83 34.17
N ASN A 3 -27.02 20.04 34.68
CA ASN A 3 -25.68 20.65 34.70
C ASN A 3 -24.64 19.92 35.56
N GLN A 4 -25.04 18.99 36.46
CA GLN A 4 -24.10 18.19 37.25
C GLN A 4 -23.71 16.90 36.51
N PHE A 5 -24.65 16.32 35.76
CA PHE A 5 -24.43 15.14 34.93
C PHE A 5 -23.55 15.46 33.73
N ASP A 6 -23.80 16.59 33.07
CA ASP A 6 -23.10 16.99 31.84
C ASP A 6 -21.66 17.52 32.08
N LYS A 7 -21.21 17.68 33.35
CA LYS A 7 -19.88 18.25 33.67
C LYS A 7 -18.71 17.51 33.04
N HIS A 8 -18.84 16.20 32.84
CA HIS A 8 -17.79 15.35 32.27
C HIS A 8 -18.16 14.82 30.87
N VAL A 9 -19.31 15.23 30.33
CA VAL A 9 -19.78 14.79 29.02
C VAL A 9 -19.09 15.65 27.97
N LYS A 10 -18.22 15.02 27.17
CA LYS A 10 -17.61 15.70 26.02
C LYS A 10 -18.69 15.98 24.98
N GLU A 11 -18.62 17.17 24.37
CA GLU A 11 -19.50 17.51 23.27
C GLU A 11 -19.34 16.51 22.11
N THR A 12 -20.46 16.10 21.54
CA THR A 12 -20.47 15.17 20.42
C THR A 12 -19.88 15.83 19.18
N PRO A 13 -18.83 15.25 18.57
CA PRO A 13 -18.29 15.75 17.31
C PRO A 13 -19.36 15.76 16.21
N ARG A 14 -19.42 16.85 15.45
CA ARG A 14 -20.28 16.99 14.28
C ARG A 14 -19.47 16.61 13.04
N TRP A 15 -19.80 15.48 12.42
CA TRP A 15 -19.19 15.01 11.18
C TRP A 15 -20.20 15.08 10.05
N SER A 16 -19.71 15.30 8.83
CA SER A 16 -20.55 15.37 7.63
C SER A 16 -20.57 14.04 6.90
N VAL A 17 -21.60 13.81 6.09
CA VAL A 17 -21.63 12.70 5.12
C VAL A 17 -20.45 12.87 4.16
N GLY A 18 -19.70 11.80 3.91
CA GLY A 18 -18.46 11.82 3.14
C GLY A 18 -17.18 11.99 3.97
N ASP A 19 -17.26 12.46 5.22
CA ASP A 19 -16.09 12.45 6.10
C ASP A 19 -15.64 11.00 6.32
N GLU A 20 -14.33 10.78 6.32
CA GLU A 20 -13.73 9.49 6.64
C GLU A 20 -13.49 9.37 8.15
N VAL A 21 -13.77 8.19 8.69
CA VAL A 21 -13.58 7.90 10.11
C VAL A 21 -12.97 6.52 10.33
N TRP A 22 -12.12 6.44 11.34
CA TRP A 22 -11.61 5.20 11.89
C TRP A 22 -12.60 4.56 12.84
N LEU A 23 -12.82 3.25 12.69
CA LEU A 23 -13.68 2.45 13.55
C LEU A 23 -12.86 1.62 14.53
N SER A 24 -13.21 1.62 15.81
CA SER A 24 -12.49 0.79 16.80
C SER A 24 -12.76 -0.69 16.59
N SER A 25 -11.70 -1.52 16.60
CA SER A 25 -11.80 -2.98 16.46
C SER A 25 -12.23 -3.72 17.72
N ARG A 26 -12.37 -3.04 18.88
CA ARG A 26 -12.60 -3.68 20.20
C ARG A 26 -13.71 -4.73 20.23
N ASN A 27 -14.75 -4.55 19.41
CA ASN A 27 -15.93 -5.40 19.37
C ASN A 27 -16.18 -5.99 17.96
N ILE A 28 -15.14 -6.09 17.13
CA ILE A 28 -15.26 -6.53 15.74
C ILE A 28 -14.27 -7.67 15.52
N ALA A 29 -14.77 -8.84 15.14
CA ALA A 29 -13.91 -9.96 14.80
C ALA A 29 -13.18 -9.68 13.48
N THR A 30 -11.85 -9.66 13.51
CA THR A 30 -11.02 -9.58 12.31
C THR A 30 -10.45 -10.94 11.91
N THR A 31 -9.88 -11.02 10.72
CA THR A 31 -9.19 -12.24 10.24
C THR A 31 -7.81 -12.45 10.87
N ARG A 32 -7.38 -11.55 11.78
CA ARG A 32 -6.08 -11.64 12.44
C ARG A 32 -6.09 -12.77 13.46
N PRO A 33 -4.98 -13.53 13.61
CA PRO A 33 -4.96 -14.73 14.45
C PRO A 33 -4.94 -14.40 15.96
N THR A 34 -4.47 -13.22 16.36
CA THR A 34 -4.38 -12.81 17.78
C THR A 34 -4.67 -11.31 17.94
N ALA A 35 -5.20 -10.93 19.11
CA ALA A 35 -5.50 -9.54 19.45
C ALA A 35 -4.26 -8.62 19.45
N LYS A 36 -3.06 -9.17 19.69
CA LYS A 36 -1.80 -8.39 19.65
C LYS A 36 -1.44 -7.92 18.24
N LEU A 37 -1.82 -8.70 17.23
CA LEU A 37 -1.61 -8.39 15.81
C LEU A 37 -2.83 -7.72 15.17
N GLU A 38 -3.88 -7.46 15.96
CA GLU A 38 -5.08 -6.80 15.50
C GLU A 38 -4.86 -5.30 15.41
N HIS A 39 -5.39 -4.69 14.35
CA HIS A 39 -5.39 -3.25 14.24
C HIS A 39 -6.35 -2.70 15.28
N ARG A 40 -5.91 -1.76 16.13
CA ARG A 40 -6.79 -1.10 17.11
C ARG A 40 -7.91 -0.26 16.46
N TRP A 41 -7.61 0.27 15.28
CA TRP A 41 -8.50 1.11 14.47
C TRP A 41 -8.54 0.54 13.05
N LEU A 42 -9.75 0.26 12.58
CA LEU A 42 -10.05 -0.31 11.27
C LEU A 42 -10.46 0.81 10.33
N GLY A 43 -9.77 0.87 9.19
CA GLY A 43 -10.03 1.68 7.99
C GLY A 43 -10.32 3.16 8.21
N PRO A 44 -10.00 4.04 7.25
CA PRO A 44 -10.90 5.16 7.01
C PRO A 44 -12.13 4.60 6.29
N PHE A 45 -13.29 4.65 6.95
CA PHE A 45 -14.57 4.35 6.33
C PHE A 45 -15.35 5.64 6.12
N PRO A 46 -15.92 5.89 4.93
CA PRO A 46 -16.70 7.08 4.70
C PRO A 46 -18.05 6.97 5.42
N ILE A 47 -18.49 8.09 6.00
CA ILE A 47 -19.83 8.23 6.57
C ILE A 47 -20.84 8.30 5.42
N SER A 48 -21.75 7.33 5.36
CA SER A 48 -22.84 7.32 4.37
C SER A 48 -24.05 8.13 4.83
N LYS A 49 -24.35 8.12 6.13
CA LYS A 49 -25.52 8.83 6.68
C LYS A 49 -25.35 9.17 8.16
N GLN A 50 -25.85 10.34 8.56
CA GLN A 50 -26.05 10.66 9.97
C GLN A 50 -27.42 10.13 10.43
N ILE A 51 -27.43 9.18 11.36
CA ILE A 51 -28.67 8.59 11.91
C ILE A 51 -29.18 9.42 13.08
N SER A 52 -28.28 9.88 13.95
CA SER A 52 -28.59 10.76 15.06
C SER A 52 -27.41 11.69 15.37
N LYS A 53 -27.57 12.58 16.36
CA LYS A 53 -26.48 13.44 16.84
C LYS A 53 -25.23 12.65 17.24
N SER A 54 -25.41 11.40 17.70
CA SER A 54 -24.32 10.58 18.23
C SER A 54 -24.14 9.23 17.50
N ALA A 55 -24.87 8.98 16.41
CA ALA A 55 -24.78 7.74 15.65
C ALA A 55 -24.69 8.00 14.15
N TYR A 56 -23.72 7.36 13.50
CA TYR A 56 -23.42 7.51 12.09
C TYR A 56 -23.39 6.13 11.42
N GLN A 57 -23.88 6.07 10.18
CA GLN A 57 -23.80 4.92 9.32
C GLN A 57 -22.54 5.03 8.45
N LEU A 58 -21.76 3.95 8.38
CA LEU A 58 -20.54 3.86 7.58
C LEU A 58 -20.76 2.98 6.35
N THR A 59 -20.00 3.24 5.30
CA THR A 59 -19.87 2.31 4.18
C THR A 59 -18.77 1.30 4.51
N LEU A 60 -19.18 0.09 4.91
CA LEU A 60 -18.25 -0.99 5.26
C LEU A 60 -17.94 -1.86 4.03
N PRO A 61 -16.71 -2.43 3.95
CA PRO A 61 -16.33 -3.35 2.89
C PRO A 61 -17.09 -4.67 3.00
N LEU A 62 -17.18 -5.39 1.87
CA LEU A 62 -17.89 -6.67 1.80
C LEU A 62 -17.33 -7.74 2.76
N SER A 63 -16.05 -7.64 3.12
CA SER A 63 -15.41 -8.50 4.12
C SER A 63 -16.04 -8.35 5.52
N MET A 64 -16.71 -7.23 5.80
CA MET A 64 -17.36 -6.91 7.07
C MET A 64 -18.89 -6.98 7.01
N ARG A 65 -19.46 -7.69 6.03
CA ARG A 65 -20.92 -7.78 5.82
C ARG A 65 -21.70 -8.24 7.07
N GLY A 66 -21.08 -9.01 7.96
CA GLY A 66 -21.69 -9.48 9.21
C GLY A 66 -21.79 -8.43 10.32
N THR A 67 -21.20 -7.24 10.17
CA THR A 67 -21.22 -6.16 11.16
C THR A 67 -22.28 -5.12 10.80
N HIS A 68 -23.07 -4.69 11.79
CA HIS A 68 -24.05 -3.63 11.59
C HIS A 68 -23.35 -2.30 11.25
N PRO A 69 -23.77 -1.56 10.19
CA PRO A 69 -23.02 -0.41 9.68
C PRO A 69 -23.22 0.88 10.50
N VAL A 70 -24.11 0.90 11.50
CA VAL A 70 -24.38 2.08 12.34
C VAL A 70 -23.60 1.99 13.65
N PHE A 71 -22.81 3.02 13.93
CA PHE A 71 -21.95 3.09 15.10
C PHE A 71 -22.13 4.39 15.87
N HIS A 72 -21.90 4.32 17.18
CA HIS A 72 -21.88 5.49 18.06
C HIS A 72 -20.56 6.25 17.93
N VAL A 73 -20.58 7.57 18.11
CA VAL A 73 -19.40 8.45 18.04
C VAL A 73 -18.23 8.03 18.94
N SER A 74 -18.49 7.33 20.04
CA SER A 74 -17.46 6.89 20.99
C SER A 74 -16.52 5.81 20.45
N VAL A 75 -16.94 5.07 19.42
CA VAL A 75 -16.12 4.04 18.77
C VAL A 75 -15.55 4.53 17.44
N LEU A 76 -15.76 5.80 17.11
CA LEU A 76 -15.32 6.44 15.88
C LEU A 76 -14.26 7.49 16.19
N ARG A 77 -13.33 7.67 15.26
CA ARG A 77 -12.31 8.73 15.32
C ARG A 77 -12.20 9.36 13.94
N LYS A 78 -12.27 10.69 13.86
CA LYS A 78 -12.12 11.40 12.58
C LYS A 78 -10.78 11.04 11.92
N HIS A 79 -10.83 10.63 10.65
CA HIS A 79 -9.63 10.47 9.84
C HIS A 79 -9.07 11.86 9.53
N ALA A 80 -7.78 12.03 9.73
CA ALA A 80 -7.05 13.20 9.29
C ALA A 80 -5.99 12.69 8.32
N LEU A 81 -5.84 13.39 7.20
CA LEU A 81 -4.72 13.16 6.29
C LEU A 81 -3.42 13.41 7.04
N ASP A 82 -2.36 12.70 6.65
CA ASP A 82 -1.04 12.97 7.21
C ASP A 82 -0.62 14.38 6.79
N THR A 83 -0.49 15.26 7.78
CA THR A 83 -0.10 16.67 7.59
C THR A 83 1.40 16.87 7.79
N ILE A 84 2.13 15.81 8.12
CA ILE A 84 3.58 15.86 8.27
C ILE A 84 4.19 15.94 6.87
N GLY A 85 4.69 17.13 6.53
CA GLY A 85 5.37 17.37 5.25
C GLY A 85 6.54 16.41 5.02
N GLY A 86 6.75 16.01 3.77
CA GLY A 86 7.83 15.09 3.36
C GLY A 86 7.52 13.60 3.56
N ARG A 87 6.32 13.23 4.04
CA ARG A 87 5.85 11.84 4.05
C ARG A 87 5.02 11.46 2.83
N GLY A 88 4.49 12.46 2.11
CA GLY A 88 3.87 12.24 0.81
C GLY A 88 4.95 11.82 -0.17
N TYR A 89 4.84 10.60 -0.68
CA TYR A 89 5.67 10.14 -1.77
C TYR A 89 5.02 10.59 -3.07
N GLU A 90 5.60 11.56 -3.74
CA GLU A 90 5.20 11.87 -5.11
C GLU A 90 5.91 10.87 -6.02
N GLU A 91 5.15 9.94 -6.56
CA GLU A 91 5.65 9.04 -7.61
C GLU A 91 6.08 9.89 -8.81
N PRO A 92 7.32 9.72 -9.31
CA PRO A 92 7.79 10.50 -10.44
C PRO A 92 6.99 10.13 -11.70
N ALA A 93 6.76 11.12 -12.56
CA ALA A 93 6.11 10.88 -13.85
C ALA A 93 7.05 10.09 -14.78
N PRO A 94 6.51 9.28 -15.71
CA PRO A 94 7.31 8.67 -16.75
C PRO A 94 7.96 9.73 -17.64
N VAL A 95 9.16 9.41 -18.14
CA VAL A 95 9.89 10.20 -19.13
C VAL A 95 9.47 9.72 -20.52
N GLN A 96 9.07 10.65 -21.40
CA GLN A 96 8.75 10.28 -22.78
C GLN A 96 10.01 10.23 -23.65
N ILE A 97 10.36 9.05 -24.13
CA ILE A 97 11.48 8.80 -25.04
C ILE A 97 10.93 8.16 -26.31
N GLU A 98 11.19 8.77 -27.46
CA GLU A 98 10.70 8.29 -28.78
C GLU A 98 9.17 8.09 -28.88
N GLY A 99 8.40 8.73 -28.01
CA GLY A 99 6.94 8.62 -27.95
C GLY A 99 6.43 7.46 -27.07
N GLU A 100 7.32 6.77 -26.38
CA GLU A 100 7.00 5.75 -25.38
C GLU A 100 7.30 6.27 -23.96
N ASP A 101 6.50 5.82 -22.99
CA ASP A 101 6.69 6.16 -21.58
C ASP A 101 7.77 5.23 -20.98
N GLU A 102 8.84 5.83 -20.46
CA GLU A 102 9.95 5.13 -19.81
C GLU A 102 10.14 5.60 -18.36
N TRP A 103 10.65 4.71 -17.51
CA TRP A 103 10.94 5.01 -16.10
C TRP A 103 12.43 4.91 -15.84
N GLU A 104 12.96 5.85 -15.05
CA GLU A 104 14.39 5.85 -14.72
C GLU A 104 14.72 4.71 -13.75
N VAL A 105 15.72 3.91 -14.10
CA VAL A 105 16.21 2.80 -13.26
C VAL A 105 17.23 3.34 -12.26
N GLU A 106 17.02 3.05 -10.97
CA GLU A 106 17.97 3.39 -9.90
C GLU A 106 19.02 2.30 -9.72
N GLU A 107 18.58 1.04 -9.57
CA GLU A 107 19.48 -0.09 -9.34
C GLU A 107 18.87 -1.40 -9.83
N ILE A 108 19.72 -2.33 -10.28
CA ILE A 108 19.32 -3.72 -10.53
C ILE A 108 19.65 -4.54 -9.29
N LEU A 109 18.61 -5.06 -8.63
CA LEU A 109 18.74 -5.74 -7.34
C LEU A 109 18.99 -7.24 -7.48
N ASN A 110 18.44 -7.87 -8.52
CA ASN A 110 18.48 -9.33 -8.66
C ASN A 110 18.29 -9.78 -10.11
N CYS A 111 18.59 -11.05 -10.41
CA CYS A 111 18.25 -11.70 -11.67
C CYS A 111 17.56 -13.04 -11.41
N LYS A 112 16.66 -13.43 -12.31
CA LYS A 112 16.10 -14.79 -12.33
C LYS A 112 16.00 -15.30 -13.75
N LYS A 113 16.09 -16.63 -13.88
CA LYS A 113 15.87 -17.33 -15.16
C LYS A 113 14.41 -17.73 -15.26
N ARG A 114 13.76 -17.37 -16.37
CA ARG A 114 12.41 -17.81 -16.73
C ARG A 114 12.46 -18.53 -18.07
N GLY A 115 12.63 -19.85 -18.01
CA GLY A 115 12.84 -20.69 -19.19
C GLY A 115 14.13 -20.32 -19.93
N LYS A 116 14.00 -19.84 -21.17
CA LYS A 116 15.13 -19.38 -22.01
C LYS A 116 15.45 -17.88 -21.85
N ARG A 117 14.64 -17.14 -21.09
CA ARG A 117 14.79 -15.68 -20.90
C ARG A 117 15.30 -15.37 -19.49
N ARG A 118 15.85 -14.17 -19.33
CA ARG A 118 16.25 -13.60 -18.04
C ARG A 118 15.36 -12.40 -17.75
N GLU A 119 15.01 -12.26 -16.49
CA GLU A 119 14.35 -11.10 -15.94
C GLU A 119 15.24 -10.55 -14.82
N TYR A 120 15.29 -9.23 -14.71
CA TYR A 120 16.05 -8.50 -13.70
C TYR A 120 15.09 -7.77 -12.78
N LEU A 121 15.35 -7.79 -11.48
CA LEU A 121 14.56 -7.05 -10.51
C LEU A 121 15.08 -5.62 -10.48
N VAL A 122 14.24 -4.69 -10.91
CA VAL A 122 14.56 -3.29 -11.08
C VAL A 122 14.03 -2.51 -9.89
N ALA A 123 14.91 -1.73 -9.26
CA ALA A 123 14.53 -0.64 -8.39
C ALA A 123 14.39 0.63 -9.24
N TRP A 124 13.21 1.22 -9.21
CA TRP A 124 12.89 2.42 -9.98
C TRP A 124 13.27 3.67 -9.19
N LYS A 125 13.92 4.62 -9.85
CA LYS A 125 14.37 5.84 -9.20
C LYS A 125 13.20 6.65 -8.74
N GLY A 126 13.21 7.00 -7.47
CA GLY A 126 12.07 7.67 -6.90
C GLY A 126 10.85 6.77 -6.86
N TYR A 127 11.00 5.45 -6.69
CA TYR A 127 9.94 4.59 -6.13
C TYR A 127 10.40 3.79 -4.90
N GLY A 128 9.45 3.45 -4.02
CA GLY A 128 9.70 2.54 -2.91
C GLY A 128 9.87 1.08 -3.37
N PRO A 129 10.43 0.21 -2.51
CA PRO A 129 10.70 -1.19 -2.84
C PRO A 129 9.44 -2.01 -3.20
N GLU A 130 8.26 -1.53 -2.83
CA GLU A 130 6.96 -2.07 -3.22
C GLU A 130 6.67 -1.97 -4.72
N ALA A 131 7.27 -1.01 -5.42
CA ALA A 131 7.12 -0.81 -6.85
C ALA A 131 8.13 -1.62 -7.69
N ASN A 132 9.09 -2.31 -7.05
CA ASN A 132 10.11 -3.08 -7.74
C ASN A 132 9.47 -4.16 -8.63
N SER A 133 9.87 -4.19 -9.89
CA SER A 133 9.30 -5.10 -10.88
C SER A 133 10.39 -5.95 -11.57
N TRP A 134 9.96 -7.08 -12.13
CA TRP A 134 10.82 -7.98 -12.89
C TRP A 134 10.74 -7.65 -14.37
N GLU A 135 11.77 -6.98 -14.88
CA GLU A 135 11.83 -6.53 -16.26
C GLU A 135 12.70 -7.48 -17.13
N PRO A 136 12.29 -7.78 -18.37
CA PRO A 136 13.13 -8.51 -19.30
C PRO A 136 14.35 -7.67 -19.71
N GLU A 137 15.42 -8.32 -20.11
CA GLU A 137 16.67 -7.67 -20.58
C GLU A 137 16.42 -6.62 -21.68
N ASN A 138 15.43 -6.84 -22.54
CA ASN A 138 15.08 -5.91 -23.63
C ASN A 138 14.55 -4.56 -23.12
N ASN A 139 13.93 -4.51 -21.94
CA ASN A 139 13.41 -3.27 -21.35
C ASN A 139 14.53 -2.41 -20.74
N LEU A 140 15.72 -2.98 -20.53
CA LEU A 140 16.88 -2.28 -19.95
C LEU A 140 17.82 -1.71 -21.01
N THR A 141 17.29 -1.41 -22.20
CA THR A 141 18.11 -0.94 -23.33
C THR A 141 18.79 0.40 -23.03
N ASN A 142 18.11 1.28 -22.27
CA ASN A 142 18.62 2.60 -21.88
C ASN A 142 19.38 2.59 -20.53
N SER A 143 19.48 1.42 -19.87
CA SER A 143 20.12 1.23 -18.57
C SER A 143 21.20 0.13 -18.60
N LYS A 144 21.86 -0.01 -19.76
CA LYS A 144 22.94 -1.01 -20.00
C LYS A 144 24.12 -0.89 -19.05
N GLU A 145 24.49 0.31 -18.64
CA GLU A 145 25.62 0.52 -17.72
C GLU A 145 25.35 -0.15 -16.36
N LEU A 146 24.14 0.03 -15.81
CA LEU A 146 23.69 -0.61 -14.57
C LEU A 146 23.63 -2.13 -14.73
N LEU A 147 23.19 -2.60 -15.90
CA LEU A 147 23.12 -4.02 -16.23
C LEU A 147 24.52 -4.66 -16.28
N ASP A 148 25.47 -3.99 -16.92
CA ASP A 148 26.86 -4.46 -17.02
C ASP A 148 27.54 -4.47 -15.65
N ASP A 149 27.33 -3.45 -14.83
CA ASP A 149 27.89 -3.40 -13.49
C ASP A 149 27.30 -4.46 -12.56
N PHE A 150 26.00 -4.72 -12.66
CA PHE A 150 25.36 -5.84 -11.97
C PHE A 150 25.97 -7.19 -12.43
N ASN A 151 26.12 -7.40 -13.74
CA ASN A 151 26.67 -8.63 -14.30
C ASN A 151 28.15 -8.85 -13.95
N LYS A 152 28.95 -7.78 -13.82
CA LYS A 152 30.33 -7.84 -13.33
C LYS A 152 30.38 -8.28 -11.86
N LYS A 153 29.51 -7.72 -11.02
CA LYS A 153 29.42 -8.06 -9.58
C LYS A 153 28.91 -9.48 -9.35
N PHE A 154 27.98 -9.94 -10.19
CA PHE A 154 27.35 -11.25 -10.09
C PHE A 154 27.57 -12.07 -11.38
N PRO A 155 28.75 -12.66 -11.61
CA PRO A 155 29.04 -13.41 -12.83
C PRO A 155 28.09 -14.58 -13.05
N GLU A 156 27.56 -15.18 -11.97
CA GLU A 156 26.58 -16.26 -12.04
C GLU A 156 25.26 -15.80 -12.67
N ALA A 157 24.87 -14.53 -12.49
CA ALA A 157 23.74 -13.91 -13.20
C ALA A 157 24.00 -13.85 -14.71
N ALA A 158 25.23 -13.52 -15.09
CA ALA A 158 25.67 -13.45 -16.50
C ALA A 158 25.86 -14.83 -17.15
N THR A 159 26.04 -15.93 -16.38
CA THR A 159 26.32 -17.26 -16.94
C THR A 159 25.22 -17.77 -17.87
N LYS A 160 25.52 -17.84 -19.17
CA LYS A 160 24.64 -18.41 -20.19
C LYS A 160 24.48 -19.91 -19.93
N TYR A 161 23.25 -20.42 -20.06
CA TYR A 161 22.97 -21.83 -19.89
C TYR A 161 23.78 -22.66 -20.89
N LYS A 162 24.74 -23.45 -20.39
CA LYS A 162 25.43 -24.47 -21.18
C LYS A 162 24.59 -25.74 -21.13
N ARG A 163 24.02 -26.17 -22.27
CA ARG A 163 23.45 -27.51 -22.39
C ARG A 163 24.56 -28.52 -22.12
N THR A 164 24.52 -29.21 -20.99
CA THR A 164 25.28 -30.44 -20.83
C THR A 164 24.62 -31.49 -21.72
N ARG A 165 25.26 -31.82 -22.84
CA ARG A 165 24.87 -33.01 -23.60
C ARG A 165 25.08 -34.20 -22.67
N ARG A 166 24.01 -34.82 -22.19
CA ARG A 166 24.07 -36.18 -21.63
C ARG A 166 24.61 -37.06 -22.77
N ARG A 167 25.89 -37.47 -22.67
CA ARG A 167 26.39 -38.57 -23.49
C ARG A 167 25.62 -39.81 -23.06
N LYS A 168 25.04 -40.49 -24.05
CA LYS A 168 24.27 -41.72 -23.89
C LYS A 168 25.24 -42.89 -23.75
#